data_AF-A0A8S3BKJ6-F1
#
_entry.id   AF-A0A8S3BKJ6-F1
#
_cell.length_a   1.000
_cell.length_b   1.000
_cell.length_c   1.000
_cell.angle_alpha   90.00
_cell.angle_beta   90.00
_cell.angle_gamma   90.00
#
_symmetry.space_group_name_H-M   'P 1'
#
loop_
_entity.id
_entity.type
_entity.pdbx_description
1 polymer ?
#
loop_
_entity_poly.entity_id
_entity_poly.type
_entity_poly.pdbx_seq_one_letter_code
_entity_poly.pdbx_strand_id
1 'polypeptide(L)' 'SAVLGLEIVLADGTLLDCLTSLRKDNTGVDLKQAFIGSEGILGLITRVALACPTAMSGVGLGLFSCSSFEKILSTMRLAR' A
#
# COMPACT_ATOMS: atom_id res chain seq x y z
N SER A 1 -2.39 5.19 -0.69
CA SER A 1 -2.16 3.76 -0.43
C SER A 1 -2.66 2.94 -1.61
N ALA A 2 -2.07 1.77 -1.91
CA ALA A 2 -2.66 0.82 -2.86
C ALA A 2 -3.94 0.17 -2.29
N VAL A 3 -4.11 0.21 -0.97
CA VAL A 3 -5.32 -0.25 -0.28
C VAL A 3 -6.42 0.80 -0.44
N LEU A 4 -7.54 0.37 -1.03
CA LEU A 4 -8.76 1.17 -1.20
C LEU A 4 -9.70 1.00 -0.01
N GLY A 5 -9.85 -0.23 0.50
CA GLY A 5 -10.74 -0.55 1.61
C GLY A 5 -10.34 -1.83 2.35
N LEU A 6 -10.85 -1.99 3.57
CA LEU A 6 -10.60 -3.12 4.46
C LEU A 6 -11.91 -3.58 5.13
N GLU A 7 -12.05 -4.89 5.32
CA GLU A 7 -13.03 -5.49 6.24
C GLU A 7 -12.26 -6.06 7.42
N ILE A 8 -12.64 -5.69 8.64
CA ILE A 8 -11.90 -6.04 9.85
C ILE A 8 -12.87 -6.58 10.90
N VAL A 9 -12.47 -7.64 11.59
CA VAL A 9 -13.14 -8.13 12.80
C VAL A 9 -12.35 -7.63 14.02
N LEU A 10 -13.00 -6.87 14.88
CA LEU A 10 -12.44 -6.36 16.14
C LEU A 10 -12.39 -7.45 17.22
N ALA A 11 -11.69 -7.18 18.33
CA ALA A 11 -11.50 -8.15 19.41
C ALA A 11 -12.80 -8.59 20.10
N ASP A 12 -13.83 -7.76 20.07
CA ASP A 12 -15.18 -8.06 20.57
C ASP A 12 -16.05 -8.83 19.56
N GLY A 13 -15.51 -9.12 18.36
CA GLY A 13 -16.21 -9.77 17.26
C GLY A 13 -16.98 -8.81 16.35
N THR A 14 -16.97 -7.50 16.64
CA THR A 14 -17.63 -6.50 15.80
C THR A 14 -16.96 -6.43 14.43
N LEU A 15 -17.76 -6.50 13.36
CA LEU A 15 -17.28 -6.36 11.99
C LEU A 15 -17.28 -4.87 11.60
N LEU A 16 -16.08 -4.32 11.40
CA LEU A 16 -15.86 -2.99 10.86
C LEU A 16 -15.75 -3.09 9.34
N ASP A 17 -16.79 -2.62 8.65
CA ASP A 17 -16.83 -2.57 7.19
C ASP A 17 -16.32 -1.20 6.70
N CYS A 18 -15.10 -1.20 6.17
CA CYS A 18 -14.49 -0.07 5.47
C CYS A 18 -14.16 -0.46 4.02
N LEU A 19 -14.90 -1.42 3.42
CA LEU A 19 -14.75 -1.79 2.02
C LEU A 19 -15.30 -0.66 1.14
N THR A 20 -14.40 0.09 0.54
CA THR A 20 -14.73 1.04 -0.52
C THR A 20 -13.94 0.70 -1.78
N SER A 21 -14.60 0.77 -2.93
CA SER A 21 -13.98 0.70 -4.25
C SER A 21 -13.63 2.08 -4.80
N LEU A 22 -13.95 3.16 -4.07
CA LEU A 22 -13.68 4.52 -4.46
C LEU A 22 -12.22 4.86 -4.24
N ARG A 23 -11.58 5.43 -5.26
CA ARG A 23 -10.19 5.91 -5.17
C ARG A 23 -10.05 7.15 -4.29
N LYS A 24 -11.11 7.94 -4.18
CA LYS A 24 -11.20 9.12 -3.32
C LYS A 24 -12.49 9.03 -2.53
N ASP A 25 -12.33 8.87 -1.24
CA ASP A 25 -13.40 8.87 -0.27
C ASP A 25 -12.98 9.78 0.88
N ASN A 26 -13.75 10.85 1.09
CA ASN A 26 -13.47 11.90 2.07
C ASN A 26 -14.56 11.96 3.15
N THR A 27 -15.44 10.97 3.24
CA THR A 27 -16.47 10.95 4.28
C THR A 27 -15.88 10.50 5.61
N GLY A 28 -15.39 11.46 6.38
CA GLY A 28 -14.88 11.24 7.74
C GLY A 28 -13.41 10.82 7.80
N VAL A 29 -13.06 10.16 8.91
CA VAL A 29 -11.69 9.72 9.18
C VAL A 29 -11.41 8.42 8.44
N ASP A 30 -10.22 8.31 7.86
CA ASP A 30 -9.80 7.12 7.13
C ASP A 30 -9.38 5.97 8.07
N LEU A 31 -10.38 5.36 8.75
CA LEU A 31 -10.17 4.32 9.77
C LEU A 31 -9.32 3.14 9.29
N LYS A 32 -9.41 2.78 8.00
CA LYS A 32 -8.59 1.70 7.42
C LYS A 32 -7.09 1.95 7.59
N GLN A 33 -6.62 3.20 7.64
CA GLN A 33 -5.18 3.50 7.83
C GLN A 33 -4.65 3.06 9.19
N ALA A 34 -5.49 3.11 10.24
CA ALA A 34 -5.07 2.67 11.57
C ALA A 34 -4.75 1.17 11.60
N PHE A 35 -5.39 0.37 10.74
CA PHE A 35 -5.16 -1.07 10.66
C PHE A 35 -3.99 -1.45 9.74
N ILE A 36 -3.58 -0.58 8.81
CA ILE A 36 -2.42 -0.81 7.94
C ILE A 36 -1.14 -0.65 8.76
N GLY A 37 -0.40 -1.75 8.93
CA GLY A 37 0.79 -1.78 9.79
C GLY A 37 0.47 -2.00 11.27
N SER A 38 -0.78 -2.31 11.62
CA SER A 38 -1.16 -2.68 13.00
C SER A 38 -0.73 -4.09 13.39
N GLU A 39 -0.23 -4.89 12.44
CA GLU A 39 0.24 -6.26 12.65
C GLU A 39 -0.79 -7.19 13.32
N GLY A 40 -2.08 -6.88 13.20
CA GLY A 40 -3.18 -7.64 13.79
C GLY A 40 -3.49 -7.29 15.25
N ILE A 41 -2.80 -6.32 15.85
CA ILE A 41 -3.01 -5.89 17.24
C ILE A 41 -4.40 -5.25 17.42
N LEU A 42 -4.86 -4.50 16.42
CA LEU A 42 -6.11 -3.75 16.49
C LEU A 42 -7.33 -4.55 16.00
N GLY A 43 -7.12 -5.67 15.32
CA GLY A 43 -8.18 -6.48 14.74
C GLY A 43 -7.68 -7.40 13.63
N LEU A 44 -8.52 -8.34 13.22
CA LEU A 44 -8.24 -9.31 12.16
C LEU A 44 -8.80 -8.83 10.82
N ILE A 45 -7.94 -8.61 9.83
CA ILE A 45 -8.38 -8.24 8.47
C ILE A 45 -8.94 -9.48 7.76
N THR A 46 -10.18 -9.41 7.29
CA THR A 46 -10.87 -10.52 6.60
C THR A 46 -10.99 -10.30 5.09
N ARG A 47 -11.07 -9.05 4.63
CA ARG A 47 -11.09 -8.70 3.20
C ARG A 47 -10.32 -7.42 2.92
N VAL A 48 -9.81 -7.30 1.69
CA VAL A 48 -9.03 -6.14 1.22
C VAL A 48 -9.46 -5.78 -0.19
N ALA A 49 -9.72 -4.50 -0.44
CA ALA A 49 -9.84 -3.94 -1.78
C ALA A 49 -8.54 -3.23 -2.17
N LEU A 50 -7.93 -3.63 -3.30
CA LEU A 50 -6.65 -3.10 -3.79
C LEU A 50 -6.81 -2.40 -5.15
N ALA A 51 -6.07 -1.31 -5.33
CA ALA A 51 -5.87 -0.68 -6.61
C ALA A 51 -4.72 -1.38 -7.35
N CYS A 52 -5.06 -2.27 -8.28
CA CYS A 52 -4.08 -2.94 -9.12
C CYS A 52 -3.71 -2.05 -10.32
N PRO A 53 -2.41 -1.75 -10.55
CA PRO A 53 -1.97 -1.09 -11.78
C PRO A 53 -2.20 -2.02 -12.98
N THR A 54 -2.34 -1.44 -14.17
CA THR A 54 -2.44 -2.20 -15.41
C THR A 54 -1.14 -2.96 -15.69
N ALA A 55 -1.24 -4.15 -16.27
CA ALA A 55 -0.08 -4.91 -16.69
C ALA A 55 0.80 -4.07 -17.64
N MET A 56 2.10 -4.06 -17.38
CA MET A 56 3.06 -3.31 -18.19
C MET A 56 3.33 -4.06 -19.49
N SER A 57 3.44 -3.34 -20.61
CA SER A 57 3.67 -3.94 -21.94
C SER A 57 5.09 -4.47 -22.16
N GLY A 58 6.05 -4.12 -21.29
CA GLY A 58 7.42 -4.62 -21.30
C GLY A 58 8.17 -4.24 -20.03
N VAL A 59 9.17 -5.05 -19.64
CA VAL A 59 10.02 -4.82 -18.46
C VAL A 59 11.48 -4.87 -18.90
N GLY A 60 12.25 -3.82 -18.58
CA GLY A 60 13.69 -3.73 -18.83
C GLY A 60 14.49 -3.86 -17.53
N LEU A 61 15.61 -4.58 -17.57
CA LEU A 61 16.54 -4.73 -16.46
C LEU A 61 17.88 -4.08 -16.82
N GLY A 62 18.39 -3.21 -15.95
CA GLY A 62 19.73 -2.63 -16.06
C GLY A 62 20.57 -2.97 -14.84
N LEU A 63 21.81 -3.42 -15.08
CA LEU A 63 22.81 -3.63 -14.03
C LEU A 63 23.93 -2.59 -14.22
N PHE A 64 24.17 -1.80 -13.19
CA PHE A 64 25.20 -0.76 -13.21
C PHE A 64 26.14 -0.93 -12.03
N SER A 65 27.43 -0.77 -12.28
CA SER A 65 28.44 -0.70 -11.23
C SER A 65 28.82 0.76 -10.99
N CYS A 66 28.91 1.14 -9.72
CA CYS A 66 29.35 2.46 -9.30
C CYS A 66 30.60 2.31 -8.44
N SER A 67 31.60 3.16 -8.69
CA SER A 67 32.88 3.09 -7.97
C SER A 67 32.84 3.69 -6.56
N SER A 68 31.68 4.20 -6.09
CA SER A 68 31.50 4.82 -4.77
C SER A 68 30.00 4.97 -4.46
N PHE A 69 29.66 5.01 -3.16
CA PHE A 69 28.28 5.21 -2.68
C PHE A 69 27.67 6.55 -3.15
N GLU A 70 28.46 7.62 -3.21
CA GLU A 70 27.95 8.92 -3.69
C GLU A 70 27.48 8.84 -5.16
N LYS A 71 28.18 8.06 -5.99
CA LYS A 71 27.79 7.84 -7.38
C LYS A 71 26.51 7.00 -7.49
N ILE A 72 26.26 6.08 -6.57
CA ILE A 72 25.00 5.35 -6.50
C ILE A 72 23.84 6.32 -6.24
N LEU A 73 24.00 7.24 -5.29
CA LEU A 73 22.97 8.23 -4.97
C LEU A 73 22.70 9.17 -6.15
N SER A 74 23.74 9.63 -6.85
CA SER A 74 23.55 10.49 -8.04
C SER A 74 22.88 9.75 -9.18
N THR A 75 23.25 8.49 -9.46
CA THR A 75 22.58 7.64 -10.46
C THR A 75 21.12 7.38 -10.10
N MET A 76 20.82 7.03 -8.84
CA MET A 76 19.44 6.81 -8.38
C MET A 76 18.55 8.06 -8.49
N ARG A 77 19.12 9.25 -8.32
CA ARG A 77 18.38 10.52 -8.51
C ARG A 77 18.09 10.81 -9.98
N LEU A 78 19.01 10.46 -10.90
CA LEU A 78 18.82 10.63 -12.34
C LEU A 78 17.83 9.63 -12.94
N ALA A 79 17.75 8.42 -12.36
CA ALA A 79 16.87 7.35 -12.84
C ALA A 79 15.40 7.50 -12.39
N ARG A 80 15.08 8.54 -11.62
CA ARG A 80 13.76 8.80 -11.07
C ARG A 80 12.98 9.80 -11.93
#